data_AF-A0A0T6B6K1-F1
#
_entry.id   AF-A0A0T6B6K1-F1
#
_cell.length_a   1.000
_cell.length_b   1.000
_cell.length_c   1.000
_cell.angle_alpha   90.00
_cell.angle_beta   90.00
_cell.angle_gamma   90.00
#
_symmetry.space_group_name_H-M   'P 1'
#
loop_
_entity.id
_entity.type
_entity.pdbx_description
1 polymer ?
#
loop_
_entity_poly.entity_id
_entity_poly.type
_entity_poly.pdbx_seq_one_letter_code
_entity_poly.pdbx_strand_id
1 'polypeptide(L)'
;MGTIVGEFSATIESAILLFVLTVGLTQQAWAQVVGNEFLPQVSATCKSGHMSIKVAFNSSFTGAVHARDYRTPACMVNGDGGTLVSLDINLLAMRNTPDYCGVLVNNV
;
A
#
# COMPACT_ATOMS: atom_id res chain seq x y z
N MET A 1 1.76 -35.85 -56.00
CA MET A 1 2.32 -35.13 -54.83
C MET A 1 2.09 -33.63 -55.05
N GLY A 2 1.25 -32.96 -54.27
CA GLY A 2 1.07 -31.49 -54.44
C GLY A 2 -0.02 -30.82 -53.60
N THR A 3 -0.96 -31.56 -53.00
CA THR A 3 -2.11 -30.95 -52.29
C THR A 3 -1.93 -30.78 -50.78
N ILE A 4 -1.03 -31.55 -50.16
CA ILE A 4 -0.80 -31.54 -48.70
C ILE A 4 -0.02 -30.32 -48.17
N VAL A 5 0.57 -29.48 -49.05
CA VAL A 5 1.35 -28.30 -48.61
C VAL A 5 0.46 -27.05 -48.43
N GLY A 6 -0.68 -26.98 -49.13
CA GLY A 6 -1.58 -25.82 -49.11
C GLY A 6 -2.57 -25.80 -47.92
N GLU A 7 -3.09 -26.97 -47.52
CA GLU A 7 -4.03 -27.07 -46.39
C GLU A 7 -3.34 -26.86 -45.03
N PHE A 8 -2.08 -27.27 -44.89
CA PHE A 8 -1.27 -27.01 -43.70
C PHE A 8 -0.93 -25.52 -43.57
N SER A 9 -0.66 -24.82 -44.68
CA SER A 9 -0.35 -23.39 -44.65
C SER A 9 -1.54 -22.55 -44.16
N ALA A 10 -2.75 -22.84 -44.66
CA ALA A 10 -3.96 -22.10 -44.29
C ALA A 10 -4.44 -22.35 -42.85
N THR A 11 -4.25 -23.57 -42.34
CA THR A 11 -4.54 -23.91 -40.93
C THR A 11 -3.53 -23.28 -39.97
N ILE A 12 -2.25 -23.19 -40.37
CA ILE A 12 -1.20 -22.49 -39.61
C ILE A 12 -1.48 -20.98 -39.58
N GLU A 13 -1.81 -20.35 -40.70
CA GLU A 13 -2.14 -18.92 -40.74
C GLU A 13 -3.37 -18.56 -39.90
N SER A 14 -4.43 -19.38 -39.96
CA SER A 14 -5.62 -19.19 -39.12
C SER A 14 -5.32 -19.40 -37.63
N ALA A 15 -4.49 -20.39 -37.29
CA ALA A 15 -4.07 -20.63 -35.91
C ALA A 15 -3.21 -19.49 -35.36
N ILE A 16 -2.30 -18.92 -36.18
CA ILE A 16 -1.48 -17.76 -35.83
C ILE A 16 -2.38 -16.53 -35.61
N LEU A 17 -3.35 -16.27 -36.50
CA LEU A 17 -4.29 -15.16 -36.34
C LEU A 17 -5.13 -15.30 -35.07
N LEU A 18 -5.63 -16.50 -34.77
CA LEU A 18 -6.35 -16.79 -33.53
C LEU A 18 -5.47 -16.59 -32.29
N PHE A 19 -4.22 -17.08 -32.33
CA PHE A 19 -3.27 -16.92 -31.23
C PHE A 19 -2.94 -15.44 -30.99
N VAL A 20 -2.69 -14.67 -32.05
CA VAL A 20 -2.43 -13.21 -31.98
C VAL A 20 -3.65 -12.44 -31.46
N LEU A 21 -4.87 -12.78 -31.87
CA LEU A 21 -6.10 -12.19 -31.35
C LEU A 21 -6.28 -12.48 -29.86
N THR A 22 -6.06 -13.72 -29.42
CA THR A 22 -6.17 -14.08 -27.99
C THR A 22 -5.10 -13.41 -27.13
N VAL A 23 -3.84 -13.36 -27.60
CA VAL A 23 -2.75 -12.71 -26.86
C VAL A 23 -2.96 -11.19 -26.81
N GLY A 24 -3.41 -10.57 -27.90
CA GLY A 24 -3.72 -9.13 -27.96
C GLY A 24 -4.86 -8.70 -27.02
N LEU A 25 -5.89 -9.54 -26.84
CA LEU A 25 -6.98 -9.29 -25.89
C LEU A 25 -6.56 -9.48 -24.42
N THR A 26 -5.51 -10.26 -24.14
CA THR A 26 -5.00 -10.50 -22.77
C THR A 26 -4.03 -9.44 -22.25
N GLN A 27 -3.72 -8.39 -23.04
CA GLN A 27 -2.96 -7.23 -22.56
C GLN A 27 -3.84 -6.28 -21.74
N GLN A 28 -4.41 -6.75 -20.63
CA GLN A 28 -5.06 -5.86 -19.67
C GLN A 28 -4.34 -5.88 -18.33
N ALA A 29 -3.61 -4.77 -18.11
CA ALA A 29 -3.22 -4.18 -16.84
C ALA A 29 -2.22 -4.95 -15.95
N TRP A 30 -0.99 -5.10 -16.42
CA TRP A 30 0.14 -5.37 -15.54
C TRP A 30 1.02 -4.13 -15.47
N ALA A 31 0.78 -3.40 -14.39
CA ALA A 31 1.52 -2.23 -13.91
C ALA A 31 1.26 -0.93 -14.71
N GLN A 32 1.12 0.22 -14.08
CA GLN A 32 1.91 0.75 -12.98
C GLN A 32 1.01 1.63 -12.09
N VAL A 33 1.15 1.54 -10.76
CA VAL A 33 0.74 2.64 -9.86
C VAL A 33 1.66 3.80 -10.19
N VAL A 34 1.33 4.58 -11.22
CA VAL A 34 2.08 5.76 -11.62
C VAL A 34 1.67 6.89 -10.68
N GLY A 35 2.54 7.16 -9.71
CA GLY A 35 2.87 8.55 -9.39
C GLY A 35 1.92 9.33 -8.49
N ASN A 36 1.08 8.70 -7.68
CA ASN A 36 0.65 9.40 -6.47
C ASN A 36 1.73 9.18 -5.43
N GLU A 37 2.76 10.04 -5.46
CA GLU A 37 3.83 10.04 -4.47
C GLU A 37 3.18 10.02 -3.07
N PHE A 38 3.48 8.98 -2.30
CA PHE A 38 2.88 8.78 -0.98
C PHE A 38 3.51 9.77 0.00
N LEU A 39 2.95 10.98 0.00
CA LEU A 39 3.36 12.12 0.81
C LEU A 39 2.20 12.54 1.72
N PRO A 40 1.90 11.76 2.78
CA PRO A 40 0.90 12.17 3.73
C PRO A 40 1.35 13.42 4.50
N GLN A 41 0.42 14.30 4.80
CA GLN A 41 0.67 15.44 5.69
C GLN A 41 0.59 14.95 7.14
N VAL A 42 1.68 15.07 7.88
CA VAL A 42 1.77 14.62 9.27
C VAL A 42 1.84 15.83 10.19
N SER A 43 0.99 15.85 11.21
CA SER A 43 1.05 16.82 12.30
C SER A 43 1.06 16.09 13.64
N ALA A 44 1.87 16.59 14.58
CA ALA A 44 1.97 16.04 15.93
C ALA A 44 1.79 17.16 16.96
N THR A 45 1.00 16.91 17.99
CA THR A 45 0.80 17.85 19.10
C THR A 45 1.00 17.12 20.42
N CYS A 46 1.90 17.65 21.24
CA CYS A 46 2.16 17.11 22.58
C CYS A 46 1.38 17.91 23.62
N LYS A 47 0.56 17.24 24.43
CA LYS A 47 -0.18 17.87 25.54
C LYS A 47 -0.33 16.87 26.67
N SER A 48 -0.02 17.32 27.89
CA SER A 48 -0.25 16.54 29.13
C SER A 48 0.34 15.13 29.12
N GLY A 49 1.53 14.94 28.55
CA GLY A 49 2.18 13.62 28.48
C GLY A 49 1.69 12.72 27.34
N HIS A 50 0.78 13.20 26.48
CA HIS A 50 0.32 12.49 25.29
C HIS A 50 0.75 13.22 24.02
N MET A 51 1.03 12.46 22.97
CA MET A 51 1.29 12.96 21.62
C MET A 51 0.15 12.51 20.70
N SER A 52 -0.66 13.47 20.27
CA SER A 52 -1.68 13.26 19.24
C SER A 52 -1.05 13.48 17.87
N ILE A 53 -0.99 12.42 17.07
CA ILE A 53 -0.48 12.41 15.71
C ILE A 53 -1.67 12.31 14.75
N LYS A 54 -1.73 13.21 13.76
CA LYS A 54 -2.70 13.18 12.68
C LYS A 54 -1.98 13.02 11.35
N VAL A 55 -2.37 11.99 10.61
CA VAL A 55 -1.84 11.68 9.28
C VAL A 55 -2.96 11.88 8.28
N ALA A 56 -2.83 12.90 7.43
CA ALA A 56 -3.77 13.22 6.37
C ALA A 56 -3.24 12.73 5.02
N PHE A 57 -4.09 12.03 4.29
CA PHE A 57 -3.81 11.42 2.99
C PHE A 57 -4.58 12.14 1.89
N ASN A 58 -4.01 12.16 0.68
CA ASN A 58 -4.67 12.77 -0.50
C ASN A 58 -5.80 11.89 -1.08
N SER A 59 -5.90 10.64 -0.65
CA SER A 59 -6.90 9.66 -1.09
C SER A 59 -7.21 8.68 0.04
N SER A 60 -8.21 7.81 -0.16
CA SER A 60 -8.60 6.77 0.79
C SER A 60 -7.40 5.91 1.19
N PHE A 61 -7.13 5.83 2.50
CA PHE A 61 -6.02 5.06 3.04
C PHE A 61 -6.53 3.81 3.75
N THR A 62 -6.10 2.64 3.26
CA THR A 62 -6.28 1.34 3.92
C THR A 62 -4.90 0.76 4.17
N GLY A 63 -4.49 0.71 5.43
CA GLY A 63 -3.14 0.33 5.84
C GLY A 63 -2.96 0.53 7.34
N ALA A 64 -1.73 0.50 7.84
CA ALA A 64 -1.44 0.70 9.26
C ALA A 64 -0.54 1.93 9.46
N VAL A 65 -0.90 2.79 10.40
CA VAL A 65 -0.04 3.86 10.95
C VAL A 65 0.43 3.39 12.31
N HIS A 66 1.74 3.27 12.51
CA HIS A 66 2.30 2.78 13.76
C HIS A 66 3.58 3.53 14.15
N ALA A 67 3.92 3.52 15.43
CA ALA A 67 5.21 3.99 15.92
C ALA A 67 6.35 3.11 15.38
N ARG A 68 7.52 3.70 15.16
CA ARG A 68 8.69 2.98 14.62
C ARG A 68 9.03 1.80 15.53
N ASP A 69 9.08 0.58 14.97
CA ASP A 69 9.40 -0.68 15.66
C ASP A 69 8.40 -1.18 16.73
N TYR A 70 7.28 -0.47 16.96
CA TYR A 70 6.23 -0.85 17.92
C TYR A 70 4.88 -1.02 17.21
N ARG A 71 4.54 -2.28 16.89
CA ARG A 71 3.29 -2.67 16.20
C ARG A 71 2.26 -3.28 17.14
N THR A 72 2.09 -2.70 18.32
CA THR A 72 1.09 -3.13 19.31
C THR A 72 -0.20 -2.31 19.16
N PRO A 73 -1.35 -2.78 19.70
CA PRO A 73 -2.60 -2.03 19.63
C PRO A 73 -2.54 -0.63 20.24
N ALA A 74 -1.67 -0.39 21.22
CA ALA A 74 -1.48 0.94 21.83
C ALA A 74 -0.66 1.90 20.95
N CYS A 75 0.11 1.37 20.00
CA CYS A 75 1.08 2.12 19.21
C CYS A 75 0.78 2.09 17.70
N MET A 76 -0.39 1.59 17.33
CA MET A 76 -0.81 1.38 15.95
C MET A 76 -2.31 1.63 15.79
N VAL A 77 -2.68 2.19 14.65
CA VAL A 77 -4.06 2.33 14.20
C VAL A 77 -4.16 1.93 12.74
N ASN A 78 -5.23 1.23 12.37
CA ASN A 78 -5.52 0.87 10.99
C ASN A 78 -6.34 1.96 10.32
N GLY A 79 -6.02 2.27 9.07
CA GLY A 79 -6.86 3.08 8.20
C GLY A 79 -8.13 2.32 7.83
N ASP A 80 -9.25 3.02 7.86
CA ASP A 80 -10.61 2.52 7.60
C ASP A 80 -11.10 2.85 6.18
N GLY A 81 -10.21 3.29 5.29
CA GLY A 81 -10.55 3.81 3.97
C GLY A 81 -10.83 5.32 3.96
N GLY A 82 -10.79 5.99 5.11
CA GLY A 82 -10.83 7.46 5.20
C GLY A 82 -9.54 8.12 4.73
N THR A 83 -9.52 9.46 4.79
CA THR A 83 -8.36 10.29 4.41
C THR A 83 -7.59 10.84 5.63
N LEU A 84 -8.05 10.55 6.84
CA LEU A 84 -7.45 11.01 8.07
C LEU A 84 -7.31 9.85 9.05
N VAL A 85 -6.11 9.66 9.57
CA VAL A 85 -5.83 8.69 10.62
C VAL A 85 -5.27 9.44 11.83
N SER A 86 -5.80 9.14 13.02
CA SER A 86 -5.34 9.72 14.29
C SER A 86 -4.74 8.63 15.16
N LEU A 87 -3.53 8.87 15.67
CA LEU A 87 -2.79 8.00 16.58
C LEU A 87 -2.44 8.81 17.84
N ASP A 88 -2.78 8.29 19.02
CA ASP A 88 -2.35 8.86 20.30
C ASP A 88 -1.23 7.99 20.90
N ILE A 89 -0.17 8.64 21.39
CA ILE A 89 0.96 7.96 22.03
C ILE A 89 1.16 8.53 23.43
N ASN A 90 1.20 7.64 24.42
CA ASN A 90 1.61 7.98 25.78
C ASN A 90 3.14 8.20 25.84
N LEU A 91 3.57 9.45 26.06
CA LEU A 91 4.98 9.81 26.19
C LEU A 91 5.55 9.48 27.58
N LEU A 92 4.69 9.18 28.55
CA LEU A 92 5.06 8.86 29.93
C LEU A 92 5.07 7.35 30.22
N ALA A 93 4.77 6.53 29.22
CA ALA A 93 4.78 5.07 29.35
C ALA A 93 6.18 4.54 29.73
N MET A 94 6.23 3.60 30.67
CA MET A 94 7.48 3.02 31.17
C MET A 94 7.96 1.90 30.24
N ARG A 95 9.27 1.66 30.14
CA ARG A 95 9.91 0.78 29.14
C ARG A 95 9.49 -0.72 29.15
N ASN A 96 8.56 -1.14 30.01
CA ASN A 96 8.05 -2.51 30.11
C ASN A 96 6.50 -2.56 30.18
N THR A 97 5.82 -1.46 29.89
CA THR A 97 4.35 -1.41 29.91
C THR A 97 3.78 -1.54 28.50
N PRO A 98 2.55 -2.07 28.33
CA PRO A 98 1.96 -2.31 27.00
C PRO A 98 1.76 -1.05 26.15
N ASP A 99 1.72 0.11 26.79
CA ASP A 99 1.56 1.46 26.21
C ASP A 99 2.90 2.12 25.83
N TYR A 100 4.03 1.46 26.06
CA TYR A 100 5.33 1.95 25.62
C TYR A 100 5.54 1.79 24.12
N CYS A 101 5.64 2.91 23.40
CA CYS A 101 5.77 2.94 21.94
C CYS A 101 7.18 3.27 21.43
N GLY A 102 8.22 3.07 22.25
CA GLY A 102 9.61 3.28 21.83
C GLY A 102 10.04 4.73 21.64
N VAL A 103 9.19 5.70 22.03
CA VAL A 103 9.52 7.12 21.90
C VAL A 103 10.60 7.48 22.90
N LEU A 104 11.71 8.02 22.40
CA LEU A 104 12.75 8.60 23.24
C LEU A 104 12.40 10.07 23.50
N VAL A 105 11.97 10.38 24.72
CA VAL A 105 11.86 11.77 25.17
C VAL A 105 13.26 12.25 25.51
N ASN A 106 13.88 13.02 24.61
CA ASN A 106 15.17 13.64 24.89
C ASN A 106 14.93 14.80 25.86
N ASN A 107 15.10 14.55 27.15
CA ASN A 107 15.12 15.60 28.15
C ASN A 107 16.50 16.26 28.05
N VAL A 108 16.58 17.37 27.32
CA VAL A 108 17.77 18.25 27.34
C VAL A 108 17.91 18.94 28.69
#